data_AF-A0A329RTP4-F1
#
_entry.id   AF-A0A329RTP4-F1
#
_cell.length_a   1.000
_cell.length_b   1.000
_cell.length_c   1.000
_cell.angle_alpha   90.00
_cell.angle_beta   90.00
_cell.angle_gamma   90.00
#
_symmetry.space_group_name_H-M   'P 1'
#
loop_
_entity.id
_entity.type
_entity.pdbx_description
1 polymer ?
#
loop_
_entity_poly.entity_id
_entity_poly.type
_entity_poly.pdbx_seq_one_letter_code
_entity_poly.pdbx_strand_id
1 'polypeptide(L)'
;MQPRDYLASMLERVNQERATKNLPPLRMHSTLQAAAQRQANDMAANNFMGHQGSDGSKMAQRAAAAGFTGGAVAENVAAGQKDVNAVVESWMKSPGHRRNILGDYTIFGAAYAYNRASKYKHSWTQVFGRGGNDDIDDENDIPWTSTGRDFSPESTDENSTSEHASMRQKQRYDEDTTVRIVTCTGCWCFWI
;
A
#
# COMPACT_ATOMS: atom_id res chain seq x y z
N MET A 1 -6.26 3.50 10.31
CA MET A 1 -6.47 2.87 9.00
C MET A 1 -5.09 2.72 8.37
N GLN A 2 -4.63 1.48 8.21
CA GLN A 2 -3.35 1.17 7.58
C GLN A 2 -3.42 1.51 6.08
N PRO A 3 -2.28 1.75 5.39
CA PRO A 3 -2.27 2.06 3.96
C PRO A 3 -2.91 0.99 3.05
N ARG A 4 -3.06 -0.25 3.52
CA ARG A 4 -3.67 -1.33 2.74
C ARG A 4 -5.20 -1.32 2.85
N ASP A 5 -5.71 -0.85 3.99
CA ASP A 5 -7.15 -0.84 4.28
C ASP A 5 -7.92 0.02 3.27
N TYR A 6 -7.36 1.18 2.88
CA TYR A 6 -8.06 2.07 1.94
C TYR A 6 -8.12 1.50 0.52
N LEU A 7 -7.13 0.71 0.10
CA LEU A 7 -7.02 0.22 -1.28
C LEU A 7 -8.06 -0.86 -1.56
N ALA A 8 -8.12 -1.87 -0.69
CA ALA A 8 -9.13 -2.92 -0.75
C ALA A 8 -10.54 -2.31 -0.63
N SER A 9 -10.77 -1.42 0.36
CA SER A 9 -12.05 -0.74 0.50
C SER A 9 -12.41 0.11 -0.72
N MET A 10 -11.44 0.75 -1.37
CA MET A 10 -11.69 1.53 -2.59
C MET A 10 -12.12 0.64 -3.75
N LEU A 11 -11.41 -0.46 -3.99
CA LEU A 11 -11.77 -1.41 -5.05
C LEU A 11 -13.16 -1.99 -4.81
N GLU A 12 -13.41 -2.47 -3.59
CA GLU A 12 -14.70 -3.04 -3.19
C GLU A 12 -15.82 -2.03 -3.43
N ARG A 13 -15.66 -0.80 -2.93
CA ARG A 13 -16.68 0.25 -3.06
C ARG A 13 -16.93 0.65 -4.52
N VAL A 14 -15.90 0.72 -5.35
CA VAL A 14 -16.04 0.95 -6.80
C VAL A 14 -16.78 -0.20 -7.47
N ASN A 15 -16.47 -1.44 -7.11
CA ASN A 15 -17.12 -2.63 -7.66
C ASN A 15 -18.58 -2.74 -7.23
N GLN A 16 -18.95 -2.27 -6.03
CA GLN A 16 -20.34 -2.13 -5.61
C GLN A 16 -21.11 -1.18 -6.54
N GLU A 17 -20.54 -0.01 -6.87
CA GLU A 17 -21.16 0.94 -7.81
C GLU A 17 -21.33 0.33 -9.21
N ARG A 18 -20.33 -0.42 -9.68
CA ARG A 18 -20.36 -1.12 -10.97
C ARG A 18 -21.40 -2.23 -11.02
N ALA A 19 -21.55 -2.98 -9.93
CA ALA A 19 -22.57 -4.03 -9.80
C ALA A 19 -23.99 -3.47 -9.96
N THR A 20 -24.27 -2.24 -9.50
CA THR A 20 -25.58 -1.58 -9.71
C THR A 20 -25.95 -1.37 -11.18
N LYS A 21 -24.97 -1.50 -12.09
CA LYS A 21 -25.12 -1.37 -13.54
C LYS A 21 -24.81 -2.67 -14.28
N ASN A 22 -24.72 -3.80 -13.59
CA ASN A 22 -24.35 -5.11 -14.15
C ASN A 22 -23.02 -5.07 -14.91
N LEU A 23 -22.08 -4.21 -14.49
CA LEU A 23 -20.75 -4.14 -15.08
C LEU A 23 -19.82 -5.15 -14.38
N PRO A 24 -18.88 -5.79 -15.11
CA PRO A 24 -17.87 -6.65 -14.50
C PRO A 24 -17.04 -5.91 -13.45
N PRO A 25 -16.61 -6.60 -12.38
CA PRO A 25 -15.72 -6.00 -11.39
C PRO A 25 -14.37 -5.66 -12.02
N LEU A 26 -13.75 -4.58 -11.54
CA LEU A 26 -12.37 -4.25 -11.80
C LEU A 26 -11.46 -5.11 -10.92
N ARG A 27 -10.22 -5.30 -11.38
CA ARG A 27 -9.14 -5.93 -10.62
C ARG A 27 -8.00 -4.94 -10.39
N MET A 28 -7.25 -5.13 -9.30
CA MET A 28 -6.04 -4.34 -9.06
C MET A 28 -4.99 -4.58 -10.15
N HIS A 29 -4.18 -3.56 -10.39
CA HIS A 29 -3.03 -3.64 -11.29
C HIS A 29 -1.89 -2.75 -10.77
N SER A 30 -0.73 -3.36 -10.49
CA SER A 30 0.45 -2.71 -9.88
C SER A 30 0.92 -1.45 -10.60
N THR A 31 1.00 -1.45 -11.93
CA THR A 31 1.48 -0.27 -12.68
C THR A 31 0.49 0.90 -12.62
N LEU A 32 -0.82 0.65 -12.67
CA LEU A 32 -1.84 1.69 -12.47
C LEU A 32 -1.86 2.18 -11.02
N GLN A 33 -1.60 1.28 -10.06
CA GLN A 33 -1.42 1.61 -8.66
C GLN A 33 -0.25 2.57 -8.45
N ALA A 34 0.90 2.30 -9.07
CA ALA A 34 2.08 3.16 -9.02
C ALA A 34 1.79 4.54 -9.65
N ALA A 35 1.09 4.57 -10.78
CA ALA A 35 0.67 5.82 -11.42
C ALA A 35 -0.28 6.65 -10.53
N ALA A 36 -1.25 6.00 -9.87
CA ALA A 36 -2.15 6.64 -8.92
C ALA A 36 -1.37 7.18 -7.69
N GLN A 37 -0.44 6.40 -7.14
CA GLN A 37 0.36 6.79 -5.97
C GLN A 37 1.22 8.01 -6.28
N ARG A 38 1.82 8.06 -7.46
CA ARG A 38 2.59 9.21 -7.92
C ARG A 38 1.73 10.49 -7.92
N GLN A 39 0.52 10.43 -8.46
CA GLN A 39 -0.36 11.61 -8.52
C GLN A 39 -0.89 12.01 -7.14
N ALA A 40 -1.30 11.05 -6.30
CA ALA A 40 -1.79 11.33 -4.96
C ALA A 40 -0.70 12.01 -4.10
N ASN A 41 0.54 11.50 -4.17
CA ASN A 41 1.69 12.09 -3.48
C ASN A 41 1.99 13.49 -3.99
N ASP A 42 1.95 13.70 -5.30
CA ASP A 42 2.20 15.00 -5.92
C ASP A 42 1.17 16.05 -5.49
N MET A 43 -0.13 15.72 -5.56
CA MET A 43 -1.20 16.59 -5.06
C MET A 43 -1.04 16.93 -3.58
N ALA A 44 -0.69 15.94 -2.76
CA ALA A 44 -0.49 16.14 -1.33
C ALA A 44 0.75 17.01 -1.02
N ALA A 45 1.85 16.83 -1.75
CA ALA A 45 3.10 17.56 -1.56
C ALA A 45 3.02 19.01 -2.06
N ASN A 46 2.39 19.21 -3.23
CA ASN A 46 2.35 20.50 -3.91
C ASN A 46 1.03 21.26 -3.71
N ASN A 47 0.18 20.78 -2.81
CA ASN A 47 -1.01 21.48 -2.32
C ASN A 47 -2.02 21.88 -3.42
N PHE A 48 -2.27 20.98 -4.37
CA PHE A 48 -3.21 21.18 -5.47
C PHE A 48 -4.13 19.97 -5.65
N MET A 49 -5.19 20.13 -6.45
CA MET A 49 -6.04 19.03 -6.92
C MET A 49 -6.22 19.19 -8.42
N GLY A 50 -5.80 18.19 -9.20
CA GLY A 50 -5.88 18.23 -10.66
C GLY A 50 -5.30 16.97 -11.31
N HIS A 51 -5.57 16.83 -12.61
CA HIS A 51 -5.11 15.69 -13.41
C HIS A 51 -3.66 15.84 -13.93
N GLN A 52 -3.23 17.07 -14.13
CA GLN A 52 -1.85 17.38 -14.51
C GLN A 52 -0.99 17.39 -13.24
N GLY A 53 0.14 16.69 -13.28
CA GLY A 53 1.12 16.73 -12.20
C GLY A 53 1.81 18.09 -12.13
N SER A 54 2.44 18.40 -11.00
CA SER A 54 3.26 19.62 -10.81
C SER A 54 4.43 19.71 -11.80
N ASP A 55 4.87 18.57 -12.32
CA ASP A 55 5.87 18.42 -13.37
C ASP A 55 5.30 18.49 -14.80
N GLY A 56 4.01 18.78 -14.95
CA GLY A 56 3.31 18.81 -16.24
C GLY A 56 2.84 17.45 -16.76
N SER A 57 3.15 16.35 -16.07
CA SER A 57 2.79 14.99 -16.50
C SER A 57 1.27 14.80 -16.58
N LYS A 58 0.82 14.04 -17.57
CA LYS A 58 -0.57 13.58 -17.73
C LYS A 58 -0.70 12.14 -17.23
N MET A 59 -1.93 11.73 -16.91
CA MET A 59 -2.23 10.36 -16.40
C MET A 59 -1.63 9.24 -17.26
N ALA A 60 -1.74 9.32 -18.60
CA ALA A 60 -1.17 8.32 -19.51
C ALA A 60 0.36 8.28 -19.49
N GLN A 61 1.02 9.43 -19.31
CA GLN A 61 2.48 9.49 -19.17
C GLN A 61 2.93 8.87 -17.86
N ARG A 62 2.19 9.09 -16.76
CA ARG A 62 2.47 8.44 -15.47
C ARG A 62 2.26 6.92 -15.54
N ALA A 63 1.19 6.46 -16.20
CA ALA A 63 0.95 5.04 -16.41
C ALA A 63 2.05 4.40 -17.26
N ALA A 64 2.42 5.00 -18.39
CA ALA A 64 3.49 4.51 -19.26
C ALA A 64 4.85 4.50 -18.56
N ALA A 65 5.17 5.54 -17.78
CA ALA A 65 6.40 5.60 -16.98
C ALA A 65 6.45 4.52 -15.88
N ALA A 66 5.28 4.06 -15.40
CA ALA A 66 5.15 2.92 -14.50
C ALA A 66 5.15 1.56 -15.21
N GLY A 67 5.35 1.52 -16.53
CA GLY A 67 5.41 0.29 -17.32
C GLY A 67 4.06 -0.20 -17.87
N PHE A 68 2.99 0.60 -17.75
CA PHE A 68 1.70 0.24 -18.34
C PHE A 68 1.74 0.31 -19.87
N THR A 69 1.53 -0.84 -20.52
CA THR A 69 1.52 -0.99 -21.99
C THR A 69 0.10 -1.08 -22.58
N GLY A 70 -0.93 -0.98 -21.74
CA GLY A 70 -2.32 -1.04 -22.18
C GLY A 70 -2.76 0.19 -22.99
N GLY A 71 -4.01 0.15 -23.43
CA GLY A 71 -4.58 1.18 -24.31
C GLY A 71 -5.04 2.42 -23.54
N ALA A 72 -6.35 2.63 -23.52
CA ALA A 72 -6.94 3.81 -22.89
C ALA A 72 -6.82 3.76 -21.36
N VAL A 73 -6.49 4.91 -20.76
CA VAL A 73 -6.56 5.15 -19.32
C VAL A 73 -7.51 6.29 -19.00
N ALA A 74 -8.14 6.24 -17.84
CA ALA A 74 -8.89 7.36 -17.26
C ALA A 74 -8.49 7.58 -15.81
N GLU A 75 -8.73 8.79 -15.31
CA GLU A 75 -8.35 9.16 -13.96
C GLU A 75 -9.49 9.88 -13.23
N ASN A 76 -9.66 9.56 -11.95
CA ASN A 76 -10.38 10.41 -11.03
C ASN A 76 -9.41 10.94 -9.97
N VAL A 77 -9.52 12.22 -9.63
CA VAL A 77 -8.79 12.84 -8.52
C VAL A 77 -9.77 13.51 -7.57
N ALA A 78 -9.42 13.56 -6.30
CA ALA A 78 -10.18 14.31 -5.29
C ALA A 78 -9.27 14.72 -4.14
N ALA A 79 -9.70 15.72 -3.39
CA ALA A 79 -9.00 16.20 -2.22
C ALA A 79 -9.98 16.68 -1.15
N GLY A 80 -9.69 16.38 0.13
CA GLY A 80 -10.46 16.82 1.29
C GLY A 80 -11.42 15.78 1.89
N GLN A 81 -11.75 14.71 1.18
CA GLN A 81 -12.62 13.64 1.69
C GLN A 81 -11.84 12.75 2.67
N LYS A 82 -12.43 12.45 3.82
CA LYS A 82 -11.72 11.79 4.94
C LYS A 82 -11.57 10.28 4.77
N ASP A 83 -12.43 9.68 3.97
CA ASP A 83 -12.51 8.23 3.79
C ASP A 83 -12.99 7.85 2.39
N VAL A 84 -12.87 6.55 2.10
CA VAL A 84 -13.25 5.94 0.82
C VAL A 84 -14.72 6.19 0.48
N ASN A 85 -15.61 6.14 1.48
CA ASN A 85 -17.03 6.26 1.21
C ASN A 85 -17.40 7.66 0.74
N ALA A 86 -16.88 8.68 1.44
CA ALA A 86 -17.09 10.07 1.10
C ALA A 86 -16.53 10.43 -0.28
N VAL A 87 -15.35 9.90 -0.64
CA VAL A 87 -14.74 10.20 -1.95
C VAL A 87 -15.46 9.52 -3.11
N VAL A 88 -15.83 8.24 -2.98
CA VAL A 88 -16.58 7.55 -4.04
C VAL A 88 -17.97 8.17 -4.21
N GLU A 89 -18.68 8.51 -3.14
CA GLU A 89 -19.94 9.26 -3.26
C GLU A 89 -19.78 10.59 -4.00
N SER A 90 -18.71 11.32 -3.71
CA SER A 90 -18.41 12.59 -4.38
C SER A 90 -18.14 12.40 -5.87
N TRP A 91 -17.42 11.35 -6.26
CA TRP A 91 -17.19 11.02 -7.66
C TRP A 91 -18.47 10.55 -8.36
N MET A 92 -19.32 9.76 -7.70
CA MET A 92 -20.57 9.27 -8.28
C MET A 92 -21.61 10.37 -8.49
N LYS A 93 -21.53 11.47 -7.74
CA LYS A 93 -22.33 12.71 -7.95
C LYS A 93 -21.80 13.60 -9.06
N SER A 94 -20.58 13.35 -9.55
CA SER A 94 -19.94 14.12 -10.62
C SER A 94 -20.03 13.37 -11.95
N PRO A 95 -20.73 13.89 -12.98
CA PRO A 95 -20.93 13.16 -14.24
C PRO A 95 -19.62 12.70 -14.92
N GLY A 96 -18.56 13.53 -14.85
CA GLY A 96 -17.26 13.19 -15.41
C GLY A 96 -16.59 12.01 -14.70
N HIS A 97 -16.52 12.07 -13.36
CA HIS A 97 -15.89 11.01 -12.57
C HIS A 97 -16.70 9.72 -12.55
N ARG A 98 -18.04 9.84 -12.47
CA ARG A 98 -18.98 8.72 -12.59
C ARG A 98 -18.79 7.95 -13.90
N ARG A 99 -18.60 8.66 -15.01
CA ARG A 99 -18.34 8.04 -16.32
C ARG A 99 -17.07 7.18 -16.32
N ASN A 100 -16.03 7.58 -15.58
CA ASN A 100 -14.80 6.79 -15.46
C ASN A 100 -15.03 5.52 -14.63
N ILE A 101 -15.70 5.63 -13.47
CA ILE A 101 -16.03 4.48 -12.60
C ILE A 101 -16.87 3.42 -13.34
N LEU A 102 -17.82 3.87 -14.15
CA LEU A 102 -18.72 3.01 -14.93
C LEU A 102 -18.23 2.76 -16.37
N GLY A 103 -16.98 3.10 -16.67
CA GLY A 103 -16.40 2.91 -17.99
C GLY A 103 -16.07 1.45 -18.31
N ASP A 104 -15.77 1.19 -19.57
CA ASP A 104 -15.42 -0.13 -20.11
C ASP A 104 -13.95 -0.51 -19.81
N TYR A 105 -13.66 -0.61 -18.52
CA TYR A 105 -12.34 -0.95 -17.97
C TYR A 105 -12.38 -2.33 -17.30
N THR A 106 -11.21 -2.95 -17.20
CA THR A 106 -11.02 -4.27 -16.57
C THR A 106 -10.07 -4.22 -15.37
N ILE A 107 -9.23 -3.18 -15.31
CA ILE A 107 -8.16 -3.04 -14.31
C ILE A 107 -8.15 -1.63 -13.73
N PHE A 108 -7.57 -1.53 -12.53
CA PHE A 108 -7.69 -0.36 -11.67
C PHE A 108 -6.45 -0.20 -10.77
N GLY A 109 -6.11 1.05 -10.46
CA GLY A 109 -5.20 1.41 -9.38
C GLY A 109 -5.78 2.57 -8.59
N ALA A 110 -5.53 2.63 -7.28
CA ALA A 110 -5.95 3.76 -6.47
C ALA A 110 -4.97 4.09 -5.35
N ALA A 111 -4.80 5.37 -5.08
CA ALA A 111 -3.91 5.80 -4.03
C ALA A 111 -4.54 6.86 -3.14
N TYR A 112 -4.04 6.87 -1.92
CA TYR A 112 -4.32 7.87 -0.92
C TYR A 112 -3.01 8.44 -0.40
N ALA A 113 -2.97 9.76 -0.25
CA ALA A 113 -1.86 10.47 0.38
C ALA A 113 -2.41 11.45 1.41
N TYR A 114 -1.79 11.45 2.60
CA TYR A 114 -2.10 12.38 3.67
C TYR A 114 -0.95 13.35 3.88
N ASN A 115 -1.25 14.65 3.88
CA ASN A 115 -0.28 15.68 4.28
C ASN A 115 -0.95 16.67 5.23
N ARG A 116 -0.60 16.62 6.51
CA ARG A 116 -1.16 17.52 7.55
C ARG A 116 -0.96 19.01 7.21
N ALA A 117 0.12 19.35 6.51
CA ALA A 117 0.47 20.72 6.13
C ALA A 117 -0.26 21.20 4.87
N SER A 118 -0.86 20.31 4.07
CA SER A 118 -1.61 20.72 2.89
C SER A 118 -3.01 21.24 3.26
N LYS A 119 -3.54 22.14 2.43
CA LYS A 119 -4.89 22.71 2.55
C LYS A 119 -5.96 21.62 2.62
N TYR A 120 -5.81 20.57 1.82
CA TYR A 120 -6.81 19.52 1.66
C TYR A 120 -6.62 18.36 2.63
N LYS A 121 -5.42 18.16 3.16
CA LYS A 121 -4.98 17.05 4.03
C LYS A 121 -5.04 15.67 3.40
N HIS A 122 -6.14 15.35 2.73
CA HIS A 122 -6.44 14.07 2.10
C HIS A 122 -6.40 14.24 0.57
N SER A 123 -5.62 13.42 -0.13
CA SER A 123 -5.57 13.38 -1.59
C SER A 123 -5.86 11.96 -2.07
N TRP A 124 -6.73 11.83 -3.06
CA TRP A 124 -7.19 10.57 -3.61
C TRP A 124 -7.00 10.54 -5.12
N THR A 125 -6.54 9.42 -5.65
CA THR A 125 -6.45 9.18 -7.09
C THR A 125 -6.94 7.79 -7.43
N GLN A 126 -7.70 7.67 -8.52
CA GLN A 126 -8.02 6.42 -9.18
C GLN A 126 -7.51 6.48 -10.62
N VAL A 127 -6.93 5.39 -11.10
CA VAL A 127 -6.56 5.21 -12.50
C VAL A 127 -7.21 3.93 -13.00
N PHE A 128 -7.93 4.04 -14.12
CA PHE A 128 -8.64 2.95 -14.77
C PHE A 128 -7.95 2.59 -16.08
N GLY A 129 -7.94 1.32 -16.46
CA GLY A 129 -7.36 0.86 -17.71
C GLY A 129 -8.07 -0.35 -18.31
N ARG A 130 -7.78 -0.61 -19.59
CA ARG A 130 -8.22 -1.81 -20.31
C ARG A 130 -7.04 -2.42 -21.05
N GLY A 131 -6.81 -3.72 -20.81
CA GLY A 131 -5.63 -4.44 -21.33
C GLY A 131 -4.32 -3.93 -20.71
N GLY A 132 -3.25 -4.72 -20.82
CA GLY A 132 -1.97 -4.49 -20.14
C GLY A 132 -1.40 -5.82 -19.65
N ASN A 133 -0.09 -5.86 -19.40
CA ASN A 133 0.61 -7.11 -19.06
C ASN A 133 0.01 -7.78 -17.81
N ASP A 134 0.07 -9.11 -17.80
CA ASP A 134 -0.69 -10.06 -16.98
C ASP A 134 -0.35 -10.08 -15.46
N ASP A 135 0.14 -8.98 -14.91
CA ASP A 135 0.44 -8.81 -13.48
C ASP A 135 -0.84 -8.41 -12.73
N ILE A 136 -1.70 -9.40 -12.53
CA ILE A 136 -2.87 -9.31 -11.67
C ILE A 136 -2.39 -9.60 -10.26
N ASP A 137 -2.13 -8.56 -9.46
CA ASP A 137 -1.89 -8.76 -8.04
C ASP A 137 -3.21 -9.27 -7.44
N ASP A 138 -3.29 -10.58 -7.18
CA ASP A 138 -4.25 -11.15 -6.24
C ASP A 138 -4.10 -10.35 -4.95
N GLU A 139 -5.22 -9.97 -4.34
CA GLU A 139 -5.29 -9.19 -3.10
C GLU A 139 -4.52 -9.84 -1.91
N ASN A 140 -3.97 -11.03 -2.13
CA ASN A 140 -3.21 -11.84 -1.19
C ASN A 140 -1.67 -11.91 -1.44
N ASP A 141 -1.11 -11.34 -2.51
CA ASP A 141 0.30 -11.60 -2.90
C ASP A 141 1.20 -10.35 -3.02
N ILE A 142 1.17 -9.47 -2.01
CA ILE A 142 2.09 -8.33 -1.89
C ILE A 142 3.33 -8.74 -1.05
N PRO A 143 4.52 -8.97 -1.63
CA PRO A 143 5.73 -9.19 -0.85
C PRO A 143 6.25 -7.86 -0.31
N TRP A 144 6.09 -7.63 1.00
CA TRP A 144 6.83 -6.60 1.73
C TRP A 144 7.97 -7.24 2.54
N THR A 145 9.13 -7.39 1.91
CA THR A 145 10.47 -7.46 2.50
C THR A 145 11.44 -7.09 1.36
N SER A 146 12.51 -6.30 1.49
CA SER A 146 13.16 -5.59 2.58
C SER A 146 14.12 -4.57 1.94
N THR A 147 14.12 -3.33 2.41
CA THR A 147 15.35 -2.53 2.36
C THR A 147 16.33 -3.18 3.34
N GLY A 148 17.25 -3.98 2.81
CA GLY A 148 18.31 -4.63 3.56
C GLY A 148 19.37 -5.10 2.58
N ARG A 149 20.24 -4.17 2.16
CA ARG A 149 21.57 -4.59 1.71
C ARG A 149 22.28 -5.14 2.93
N ASP A 150 22.34 -6.45 3.06
CA ASP A 150 23.40 -7.10 3.82
C ASP A 150 24.05 -8.16 2.94
N PHE A 151 25.37 -8.05 2.85
CA PHE A 151 26.25 -8.93 2.13
C PHE A 151 26.41 -10.21 2.94
N SER A 152 26.25 -11.38 2.32
CA SER A 152 26.95 -12.59 2.77
C SER A 152 27.13 -13.55 1.60
N PRO A 153 28.29 -14.22 1.49
CA PRO A 153 28.80 -14.70 0.21
C PRO A 153 28.24 -16.07 -0.19
N GLU A 154 28.26 -16.27 -1.50
CA GLU A 154 27.96 -17.49 -2.23
C GLU A 154 28.67 -18.72 -1.63
N SER A 155 27.90 -19.76 -1.33
CA SER A 155 28.39 -21.09 -0.97
C SER A 155 28.70 -21.88 -2.22
N THR A 156 29.98 -22.18 -2.45
CA THR A 156 30.39 -23.31 -3.30
C THR A 156 30.90 -24.43 -2.42
N ASP A 157 30.24 -25.59 -2.54
CA ASP A 157 30.65 -26.86 -1.94
C ASP A 157 32.06 -27.27 -2.41
N GLU A 158 32.87 -27.85 -1.50
CA GLU A 158 33.73 -29.01 -1.80
C GLU A 158 34.47 -29.55 -0.54
N ASN A 159 34.16 -30.82 -0.23
CA ASN A 159 35.06 -31.94 0.09
C ASN A 159 35.80 -32.10 1.45
N SER A 160 35.66 -33.34 1.98
CA SER A 160 36.68 -34.22 2.60
C SER A 160 36.99 -34.15 4.12
N THR A 161 36.48 -35.18 4.82
CA THR A 161 37.12 -36.10 5.80
C THR A 161 37.98 -35.59 6.97
N SER A 162 37.59 -35.94 8.21
CA SER A 162 38.16 -37.03 9.04
C SER A 162 38.01 -36.80 10.56
N GLU A 163 38.10 -37.90 11.29
CA GLU A 163 37.79 -38.17 12.71
C GLU A 163 38.67 -37.41 13.73
N HIS A 164 38.16 -37.14 14.95
CA HIS A 164 38.68 -37.73 16.21
C HIS A 164 38.02 -37.18 17.49
N ALA A 165 38.02 -38.03 18.51
CA ALA A 165 37.28 -37.96 19.76
C ALA A 165 37.93 -37.13 20.89
N SER A 166 37.09 -36.80 21.88
CA SER A 166 37.35 -36.74 23.34
C SER A 166 38.35 -35.70 23.89
N MET A 167 37.90 -34.81 24.79
CA MET A 167 38.33 -34.81 26.22
C MET A 167 37.69 -33.70 27.07
N ARG A 168 37.77 -33.94 28.39
CA ARG A 168 37.05 -33.41 29.56
C ARG A 168 37.38 -31.98 30.01
N GLN A 169 36.39 -31.43 30.74
CA GLN A 169 36.42 -30.64 32.00
C GLN A 169 37.29 -29.37 32.11
N LYS A 170 36.63 -28.28 32.52
CA LYS A 170 36.80 -27.70 33.87
C LYS A 170 35.59 -26.86 34.28
N GLN A 171 34.98 -27.25 35.39
CA GLN A 171 34.08 -26.42 36.19
C GLN A 171 34.87 -25.25 36.80
N ARG A 172 34.24 -24.08 36.87
CA ARG A 172 34.39 -23.19 38.01
C ARG A 172 33.01 -22.65 38.37
N TYR A 173 32.62 -22.97 39.58
CA TYR A 173 31.45 -22.51 40.32
C TYR A 173 31.89 -21.24 41.06
N ASP A 174 31.06 -20.20 41.06
CA ASP A 174 31.01 -19.24 42.17
C ASP A 174 29.52 -19.04 42.50
N GLU A 175 29.20 -19.32 43.76
CA GLU A 175 27.89 -19.19 44.39
C GLU A 175 27.75 -17.75 44.92
N ASP A 176 26.61 -17.08 44.66
CA ASP A 176 25.88 -16.40 45.74
C ASP A 176 24.46 -15.95 45.28
N THR A 177 23.46 -16.70 45.74
CA THR A 177 22.19 -16.29 46.39
C THR A 177 21.77 -14.81 46.25
N THR A 178 20.52 -14.39 45.94
CA THR A 178 19.21 -14.89 46.36
C THR A 178 18.11 -14.15 45.57
N VAL A 179 17.07 -14.88 45.15
CA VAL A 179 15.80 -14.35 44.63
C VAL A 179 14.95 -13.77 45.78
N ARG A 180 14.36 -12.58 45.59
CA ARG A 180 13.08 -12.22 46.24
C ARG A 180 12.15 -11.46 45.30
N ILE A 181 11.16 -12.19 44.83
CA ILE A 181 9.86 -11.70 44.35
C ILE A 181 9.15 -11.03 45.53
N VAL A 182 8.71 -9.79 45.35
CA VAL A 182 7.69 -9.17 46.21
C VAL A 182 6.54 -8.76 45.29
N THR A 183 5.51 -9.60 45.24
CA THR A 183 4.17 -9.17 44.88
C THR A 183 3.51 -8.63 46.14
N CYS A 184 3.04 -7.37 46.10
CA CYS A 184 2.07 -6.88 47.07
C CYS A 184 0.85 -6.31 46.35
N THR A 185 -0.26 -6.96 46.66
CA THR A 185 -1.67 -6.60 46.52
C THR A 185 -2.01 -5.15 46.90
N GLY A 186 -2.89 -4.53 46.10
CA GLY A 186 -4.17 -4.03 46.61
C GLY A 186 -4.28 -2.56 47.10
N CYS A 187 -5.23 -1.87 46.45
CA CYS A 187 -6.16 -0.86 46.98
C CYS A 187 -5.82 0.65 47.01
N TRP A 188 -6.60 1.36 46.16
CA TRP A 188 -7.43 2.55 46.44
C TRP A 188 -6.80 3.94 46.66
N CYS A 189 -7.29 4.87 45.80
CA CYS A 189 -7.67 6.29 46.01
C CYS A 189 -6.69 7.21 46.80
N PHE A 190 -6.45 8.48 46.45
CA PHE A 190 -7.39 9.55 46.12
C PHE A 190 -6.60 10.76 45.55
N TRP A 191 -7.33 11.66 44.90
CA TRP A 191 -6.94 12.94 44.33
C TRP A 191 -6.12 13.88 45.23
N ILE A 192 -5.27 14.69 44.58
CA ILE A 192 -5.24 16.16 44.76
C ILE A 192 -5.00 16.82 43.39
#